data_AF-A0A7S0ZR66-F1
#
_entry.id   AF-A0A7S0ZR66-F1
#
_cell.length_a   1.000
_cell.length_b   1.000
_cell.length_c   1.000
_cell.angle_alpha   90.00
_cell.angle_beta   90.00
_cell.angle_gamma   90.00
#
_symmetry.space_group_name_H-M   'P 1'
#
loop_
_entity.id
_entity.type
_entity.pdbx_description
1 polymer ?
#
loop_
_entity_poly.entity_id
_entity_poly.type
_entity_poly.pdbx_seq_one_letter_code
_entity_poly.pdbx_strand_id
1 'polypeptide(L)'
;SSCCAGSSICSYLSTVRCQMSVYLAPILVLLLCTLGVYGWVVRKLEKQVSEKYSFTMPVFLQAPVLIYVMFMWVFLDMVYSMVSYVLIPSKMLDPLTTEALVNHTMFAIDHESEGTYTLWKKEASLEDYDMLRWFSMSGPLWCLGTWCVTAYHTWVHLKVLNRTGRMFSDCPQRLRTLCILALPMVYGIMALKSVQRTWDIVIDHIGSMDANIYHSWVQRKTLCEQMFASNFMVGDLYESFALWMFSFVVTDVIKVEMFHLMPARDGSWRTVSSLVDAMRDLTTDGVKLFYISCVFNSIYLLVVSTLRWFQYFNVTWLRETLDNEQLNLKADSFFLGLGFAASFAAIGNLIKVESSFDNHLKNFRSKSKFWGTKILVTLAFLQSLLLSIPPLRELSVTRQNMIYASVLCVECFLISVLHAVAWPANEAWYDEVADDVCVERLQVVLKWEEAYRLKQNLGPSESHLVPLVAEM
;
A
#
# COMPACT_ATOMS: atom_id res chain seq x y z
N SER A 1 -19.34 -46.37 11.65
CA SER A 1 -20.13 -45.20 11.20
C SER A 1 -19.64 -43.87 11.79
N SER A 2 -18.74 -43.85 12.78
CA SER A 2 -18.26 -42.61 13.44
C SER A 2 -17.05 -41.92 12.77
N CYS A 3 -16.39 -42.53 11.78
CA CYS A 3 -15.22 -41.95 11.10
C CYS A 3 -15.55 -41.06 9.88
N CYS A 4 -16.80 -41.03 9.40
CA CYS A 4 -17.16 -40.22 8.22
C CYS A 4 -17.52 -38.76 8.54
N ALA A 5 -17.74 -38.40 9.81
CA ALA A 5 -18.06 -37.01 10.18
C ALA A 5 -16.84 -36.07 10.11
N GLY A 6 -15.62 -36.61 10.26
CA GLY A 6 -14.39 -35.81 10.19
C GLY A 6 -14.01 -35.37 8.77
N SER A 7 -14.36 -36.16 7.74
CA SER A 7 -13.99 -35.84 6.35
C SER A 7 -14.78 -34.65 5.79
N SER A 8 -16.04 -34.47 6.19
CA SER A 8 -16.88 -33.37 5.70
C SER A 8 -16.43 -32.01 6.23
N ILE A 9 -16.02 -31.92 7.50
CA ILE A 9 -15.54 -30.65 8.09
C ILE A 9 -14.20 -30.25 7.47
N CYS A 10 -13.29 -31.21 7.29
CA CYS A 10 -12.00 -30.94 6.66
C CYS A 10 -12.16 -30.49 5.21
N SER A 11 -13.08 -31.11 4.45
CA SER A 11 -13.41 -30.70 3.08
C SER A 11 -14.04 -29.30 3.03
N TYR A 12 -14.91 -28.96 3.97
CA TYR A 12 -15.52 -27.63 4.00
C TYR A 12 -14.50 -26.53 4.30
N LEU A 13 -13.63 -26.75 5.30
CA LEU A 13 -12.58 -25.80 5.65
C LEU A 13 -11.55 -25.63 4.53
N SER A 14 -11.20 -26.70 3.80
CA SER A 14 -10.34 -26.58 2.62
C SER A 14 -11.00 -25.76 1.53
N THR A 15 -12.31 -25.95 1.29
CA THR A 15 -13.05 -25.17 0.30
C THR A 15 -13.10 -23.71 0.67
N VAL A 16 -13.51 -23.36 1.90
CA VAL A 16 -13.57 -21.96 2.38
C VAL A 16 -12.20 -21.28 2.29
N ARG A 17 -11.13 -21.98 2.72
CA ARG A 17 -9.76 -21.46 2.63
C ARG A 17 -9.34 -21.21 1.18
N CYS A 18 -9.72 -22.12 0.28
CA CYS A 18 -9.49 -21.93 -1.14
C CYS A 18 -10.21 -20.68 -1.67
N GLN A 19 -11.48 -20.46 -1.31
CA GLN A 19 -12.22 -19.28 -1.76
C GLN A 19 -11.58 -17.98 -1.27
N MET A 20 -11.12 -17.95 -0.02
CA MET A 20 -10.44 -16.76 0.54
C MET A 20 -9.09 -16.50 -0.13
N SER A 21 -8.32 -17.56 -0.44
CA SER A 21 -7.10 -17.43 -1.25
C SER A 21 -7.39 -16.81 -2.61
N VAL A 22 -8.57 -17.11 -3.18
CA VAL A 22 -8.99 -16.55 -4.46
C VAL A 22 -9.38 -15.05 -4.34
N TYR A 23 -9.92 -14.61 -3.19
CA TYR A 23 -10.44 -13.25 -2.94
C TYR A 23 -9.54 -12.36 -2.07
N LEU A 24 -8.22 -12.55 -2.14
CA LEU A 24 -7.30 -11.85 -1.24
C LEU A 24 -7.37 -10.32 -1.35
N ALA A 25 -7.45 -9.76 -2.55
CA ALA A 25 -7.43 -8.30 -2.76
C ALA A 25 -8.59 -7.55 -2.06
N PRO A 26 -9.88 -7.90 -2.29
CA PRO A 26 -11.00 -7.31 -1.55
C PRO A 26 -10.90 -7.51 -0.03
N ILE A 27 -10.52 -8.71 0.42
CA ILE A 27 -10.36 -9.02 1.84
C ILE A 27 -9.29 -8.11 2.45
N LEU A 28 -8.17 -7.93 1.76
CA LEU A 28 -7.08 -7.09 2.24
C LEU A 28 -7.48 -5.62 2.32
N VAL A 29 -8.22 -5.10 1.34
CA VAL A 29 -8.76 -3.73 1.40
C VAL A 29 -9.70 -3.56 2.59
N LEU A 30 -10.60 -4.51 2.82
CA LEU A 30 -11.49 -4.48 3.99
C LEU A 30 -10.73 -4.54 5.31
N LEU A 31 -9.69 -5.38 5.39
CA LEU A 31 -8.84 -5.48 6.58
C LEU A 31 -8.05 -4.18 6.82
N LEU A 32 -7.49 -3.58 5.78
CA LEU A 32 -6.79 -2.29 5.86
C LEU A 32 -7.73 -1.16 6.29
N CYS A 33 -8.94 -1.09 5.72
CA CYS A 33 -9.97 -0.14 6.13
C CYS A 33 -10.36 -0.33 7.60
N THR A 34 -10.60 -1.59 8.01
CA THR A 34 -10.95 -1.93 9.40
C THR A 34 -9.82 -1.54 10.35
N LEU A 35 -8.56 -1.79 9.97
CA LEU A 35 -7.39 -1.42 10.75
C LEU A 35 -7.20 0.10 10.83
N GLY A 36 -7.53 0.82 9.76
CA GLY A 36 -7.57 2.28 9.73
C GLY A 36 -8.61 2.86 10.69
N VAL A 37 -9.84 2.32 10.67
CA VAL A 37 -10.91 2.69 11.62
C VAL A 37 -10.49 2.36 13.05
N TYR A 38 -9.95 1.16 13.29
CA TYR A 38 -9.40 0.76 14.59
C TYR A 38 -8.33 1.74 15.06
N GLY A 39 -7.35 2.08 14.22
CA GLY A 39 -6.30 3.03 14.55
C GLY A 39 -6.84 4.43 14.88
N TRP A 40 -7.88 4.88 14.17
CA TRP A 40 -8.55 6.15 14.47
C TRP A 40 -9.28 6.11 15.83
N VAL A 41 -10.05 5.05 16.10
CA VAL A 41 -10.75 4.86 17.39
C VAL A 41 -9.75 4.79 18.54
N VAL A 42 -8.70 3.97 18.40
CA VAL A 42 -7.66 3.81 19.42
C VAL A 42 -6.99 5.14 19.74
N ARG A 43 -6.61 5.94 18.73
CA ARG A 43 -6.02 7.27 18.98
C ARG A 43 -6.96 8.21 19.74
N LYS A 44 -8.24 8.21 19.36
CA LYS A 44 -9.25 9.05 20.02
C LYS A 44 -9.44 8.64 21.49
N LEU A 45 -9.52 7.33 21.74
CA LEU A 45 -9.61 6.78 23.09
C LEU A 45 -8.32 7.01 23.89
N GLU A 46 -7.15 6.81 23.29
CA GLU A 46 -5.84 7.05 23.90
C GLU A 46 -5.73 8.49 24.37
N LYS A 47 -6.11 9.47 23.55
CA LYS A 47 -6.16 10.88 23.95
C LYS A 47 -7.10 11.13 25.14
N GLN A 48 -8.34 10.64 25.06
CA GLN A 48 -9.35 10.87 26.10
C GLN A 48 -9.04 10.16 27.43
N VAL A 49 -8.50 8.94 27.38
CA VAL A 49 -8.23 8.11 28.55
C VAL A 49 -6.88 8.50 29.17
N SER A 50 -5.88 8.87 28.37
CA SER A 50 -4.60 9.35 28.86
C SER A 50 -4.77 10.62 29.71
N GLU A 51 -5.57 11.58 29.25
CA GLU A 51 -5.91 12.81 29.99
C GLU A 51 -6.57 12.53 31.35
N LYS A 52 -7.35 11.45 31.48
CA LYS A 52 -8.12 11.16 32.69
C LYS A 52 -7.47 10.15 33.65
N TYR A 53 -6.76 9.16 33.12
CA TYR A 53 -6.32 7.98 33.89
C TYR A 53 -4.85 7.62 33.70
N SER A 54 -4.06 8.43 32.99
CA SER A 54 -2.64 8.11 32.68
C SER A 54 -2.46 6.73 32.03
N PHE A 55 -3.46 6.29 31.26
CA PHE A 55 -3.41 5.00 30.58
C PHE A 55 -2.56 5.09 29.32
N THR A 56 -1.60 4.18 29.17
CA THR A 56 -0.78 4.05 27.96
C THR A 56 -1.14 2.79 27.19
N MET A 57 -1.54 2.93 25.92
CA MET A 57 -1.83 1.79 25.05
C MET A 57 -0.56 0.96 24.79
N PRO A 58 -0.58 -0.37 24.99
CA PRO A 58 0.56 -1.20 24.64
C PRO A 58 0.93 -1.11 23.16
N VAL A 59 2.22 -0.97 22.88
CA VAL A 59 2.75 -0.78 21.51
C VAL A 59 2.31 -1.87 20.53
N PHE A 60 2.19 -3.12 20.99
CA PHE A 60 1.79 -4.25 20.14
C PHE A 60 0.33 -4.19 19.66
N LEU A 61 -0.52 -3.40 20.33
CA LEU A 61 -1.92 -3.19 19.92
C LEU A 61 -2.07 -1.99 18.98
N GLN A 62 -1.00 -1.25 18.68
CA GLN A 62 -1.07 -0.10 17.81
C GLN A 62 -1.22 -0.55 16.35
N ALA A 63 -2.06 0.16 15.58
CA ALA A 63 -2.40 -0.21 14.21
C ALA A 63 -1.18 -0.50 13.30
N PRO A 64 -0.06 0.27 13.36
CA PRO A 64 1.12 -0.04 12.57
C PRO A 64 1.80 -1.37 12.92
N VAL A 65 1.63 -1.93 14.12
CA VAL A 65 2.18 -3.27 14.44
C VAL A 65 1.26 -4.35 13.92
N LEU A 66 -0.05 -4.16 14.13
CA LEU A 66 -1.08 -5.09 13.68
C LEU A 66 -1.06 -5.27 12.15
N ILE A 67 -0.68 -4.23 11.39
CA ILE A 67 -0.54 -4.35 9.93
C ILE A 67 0.51 -5.40 9.55
N TYR A 68 1.66 -5.45 10.23
CA TYR A 68 2.73 -6.41 9.94
C TYR A 68 2.35 -7.83 10.37
N VAL A 69 1.63 -7.97 11.49
CA VAL A 69 1.11 -9.27 11.94
C VAL A 69 0.11 -9.81 10.93
N MET A 70 -0.82 -8.98 10.48
CA MET A 70 -1.80 -9.31 9.43
C MET A 70 -1.09 -9.73 8.14
N PHE A 71 -0.12 -8.95 7.67
CA PHE A 71 0.59 -9.25 6.43
C PHE A 71 1.50 -10.49 6.55
N MET A 72 2.10 -10.75 7.72
CA MET A 72 2.83 -12.00 7.95
C MET A 72 1.91 -13.20 7.88
N TRP A 73 0.70 -13.10 8.46
CA TRP A 73 -0.30 -14.16 8.38
C TRP A 73 -0.75 -14.42 6.94
N VAL A 74 -1.03 -13.35 6.17
CA VAL A 74 -1.35 -13.44 4.74
C VAL A 74 -0.20 -14.08 3.95
N PHE A 75 1.05 -13.67 4.22
CA PHE A 75 2.23 -14.25 3.58
C PHE A 75 2.36 -15.75 3.85
N LEU A 76 2.21 -16.18 5.11
CA LEU A 76 2.28 -17.60 5.47
C LEU A 76 1.17 -18.42 4.80
N ASP A 77 -0.05 -17.88 4.74
CA ASP A 77 -1.16 -18.54 4.03
C ASP A 77 -0.90 -18.66 2.52
N MET A 78 -0.33 -17.62 1.91
CA MET A 78 0.05 -17.64 0.50
C MET A 78 1.16 -18.66 0.21
N VAL A 79 2.22 -18.70 1.02
CA VAL A 79 3.29 -19.68 0.86
C VAL A 79 2.75 -21.10 1.02
N TYR A 80 1.90 -21.34 2.02
CA TYR A 80 1.22 -22.62 2.19
C TYR A 80 0.39 -22.98 0.95
N SER A 81 -0.36 -22.02 0.41
CA SER A 81 -1.20 -22.20 -0.78
C SER A 81 -0.37 -22.53 -2.02
N MET A 82 0.71 -21.77 -2.27
CA MET A 82 1.65 -22.00 -3.37
C MET A 82 2.29 -23.39 -3.27
N VAL A 83 2.75 -23.80 -2.08
CA VAL A 83 3.37 -25.12 -1.90
C VAL A 83 2.35 -26.24 -2.09
N SER A 84 1.20 -26.15 -1.42
CA SER A 84 0.24 -27.26 -1.34
C SER A 84 -0.54 -27.47 -2.63
N TYR A 85 -0.96 -26.39 -3.30
CA TYR A 85 -1.85 -26.46 -4.46
C TYR A 85 -1.11 -26.35 -5.79
N VAL A 86 0.08 -25.75 -5.81
CA VAL A 86 0.82 -25.54 -7.06
C VAL A 86 2.07 -26.41 -7.11
N LEU A 87 3.01 -26.21 -6.18
CA LEU A 87 4.34 -26.81 -6.29
C LEU A 87 4.34 -28.33 -6.05
N ILE A 88 3.59 -28.84 -5.06
CA ILE A 88 3.53 -30.29 -4.81
C ILE A 88 2.89 -31.04 -6.00
N PRO A 89 1.70 -30.66 -6.51
CA PRO A 89 1.07 -31.37 -7.63
C PRO A 89 1.87 -31.32 -8.93
N SER A 90 2.52 -30.18 -9.21
CA SER A 90 3.33 -29.99 -10.43
C SER A 90 4.78 -30.48 -10.30
N LYS A 91 5.17 -31.04 -9.15
CA LYS A 91 6.57 -31.36 -8.80
C LYS A 91 7.52 -30.18 -9.08
N MET A 92 7.25 -29.04 -8.43
CA MET A 92 8.02 -27.81 -8.56
C MET A 92 7.96 -27.22 -9.98
N LEU A 93 6.76 -27.20 -10.58
CA LEU A 93 6.54 -26.75 -11.95
C LEU A 93 7.44 -27.48 -12.96
N ASP A 94 7.65 -28.79 -12.77
CA ASP A 94 8.36 -29.62 -13.72
C ASP A 94 7.55 -29.68 -15.04
N PRO A 95 8.15 -29.36 -16.21
CA PRO A 95 7.40 -29.25 -17.46
C PRO A 95 6.62 -30.52 -17.82
N LEU A 96 7.24 -31.69 -17.68
CA LEU A 96 6.62 -32.97 -18.02
C LEU A 96 5.47 -33.31 -17.06
N THR A 97 5.70 -33.11 -15.76
CA THR A 97 4.66 -33.37 -14.74
C THR A 97 3.51 -32.37 -14.86
N THR A 98 3.81 -31.11 -15.14
CA THR A 98 2.80 -30.06 -15.34
C THR A 98 1.97 -30.32 -16.59
N GLU A 99 2.61 -30.69 -17.70
CA GLU A 99 1.92 -31.06 -18.93
C GLU A 99 1.01 -32.27 -18.73
N ALA A 100 1.48 -33.30 -18.03
CA ALA A 100 0.65 -34.47 -17.69
C ALA A 100 -0.55 -34.10 -16.81
N LEU A 101 -0.36 -33.20 -15.84
CA LEU A 101 -1.44 -32.70 -14.97
C LEU A 101 -2.49 -31.93 -15.77
N VAL A 102 -2.06 -30.99 -16.62
CA VAL A 102 -2.98 -30.18 -17.44
C VAL A 102 -3.70 -31.03 -18.47
N ASN A 103 -3.00 -31.96 -19.13
CA ASN A 103 -3.61 -32.92 -20.06
C ASN A 103 -4.72 -33.73 -19.35
N HIS A 104 -4.44 -34.25 -18.15
CA HIS A 104 -5.46 -34.93 -17.36
C HIS A 104 -6.66 -34.02 -17.05
N THR A 105 -6.43 -32.79 -16.58
CA THR A 105 -7.52 -31.85 -16.25
C THR A 105 -8.36 -31.50 -17.49
N MET A 106 -7.73 -31.04 -18.57
CA MET A 106 -8.42 -30.59 -19.78
C MET A 106 -9.21 -31.72 -20.46
N PHE A 107 -8.61 -32.90 -20.64
CA PHE A 107 -9.27 -33.96 -21.42
C PHE A 107 -10.12 -34.91 -20.56
N ALA A 108 -9.66 -35.28 -19.36
CA ALA A 108 -10.37 -36.25 -18.54
C ALA A 108 -11.48 -35.62 -17.69
N ILE A 109 -11.31 -34.37 -17.23
CA ILE A 109 -12.26 -33.70 -16.35
C ILE A 109 -13.16 -32.76 -17.16
N ASP A 110 -12.56 -31.89 -17.98
CA ASP A 110 -13.31 -30.80 -18.64
C ASP A 110 -13.78 -31.14 -20.06
N HIS A 111 -13.31 -32.25 -20.63
CA HIS A 111 -13.62 -32.69 -21.99
C HIS A 111 -13.30 -31.61 -23.05
N GLU A 112 -12.23 -30.86 -22.86
CA GLU A 112 -11.80 -29.83 -23.79
C GLU A 112 -11.21 -30.39 -25.09
N SER A 113 -11.20 -29.54 -26.13
CA SER A 113 -10.64 -29.88 -27.43
C SER A 113 -9.11 -29.82 -27.43
N GLU A 114 -8.49 -30.56 -28.37
CA GLU A 114 -7.05 -30.48 -28.64
C GLU A 114 -6.59 -29.05 -29.03
N GLY A 115 -7.49 -28.26 -29.63
CA GLY A 115 -7.26 -26.85 -29.91
C GLY A 115 -7.01 -26.01 -28.65
N THR A 116 -7.73 -26.29 -27.55
CA THR A 116 -7.53 -25.57 -26.28
C THR A 116 -6.21 -25.97 -25.63
N TYR A 117 -5.87 -27.25 -25.68
CA TYR A 117 -4.59 -27.75 -25.18
C TYR A 117 -3.38 -27.15 -25.92
N THR A 118 -3.44 -27.09 -27.25
CA THR A 118 -2.38 -26.45 -28.06
C THR A 118 -2.26 -24.95 -27.77
N LEU A 119 -3.38 -24.27 -27.50
CA LEU A 119 -3.38 -22.89 -27.05
C LEU A 119 -2.73 -22.72 -25.67
N TRP A 120 -3.07 -23.57 -24.69
CA TRP A 120 -2.40 -23.60 -23.38
C TRP A 120 -0.90 -23.83 -23.53
N LYS A 121 -0.48 -24.82 -24.33
CA LYS A 121 0.94 -25.12 -24.54
C LYS A 121 1.69 -23.91 -25.11
N LYS A 122 1.07 -23.21 -26.06
CA LYS A 122 1.63 -21.98 -26.63
C LYS A 122 1.74 -20.84 -25.61
N GLU A 123 0.72 -20.64 -24.78
CA GLU A 123 0.61 -19.44 -23.94
C GLU A 123 1.11 -19.59 -22.51
N ALA A 124 1.00 -20.77 -21.90
CA ALA A 124 1.23 -20.98 -20.47
C ALA A 124 2.35 -21.97 -20.17
N SER A 125 2.68 -22.92 -21.07
CA SER A 125 3.76 -23.88 -20.81
C SER A 125 5.11 -23.20 -20.53
N LEU A 126 5.89 -23.79 -19.63
CA LEU A 126 7.23 -23.35 -19.23
C LEU A 126 8.35 -24.28 -19.75
N GLU A 127 8.06 -25.18 -20.71
CA GLU A 127 8.98 -26.20 -21.24
C GLU A 127 10.35 -25.63 -21.69
N ASP A 128 10.38 -24.42 -22.25
CA ASP A 128 11.60 -23.75 -22.71
C ASP A 128 12.03 -22.55 -21.84
N TYR A 129 11.43 -22.39 -20.66
CA TYR A 129 11.54 -21.17 -19.84
C TYR A 129 12.03 -21.45 -18.41
N ASP A 130 13.06 -22.29 -18.28
CA ASP A 130 13.63 -22.68 -16.98
C ASP A 130 14.03 -21.49 -16.11
N MET A 131 14.66 -20.47 -16.71
CA MET A 131 15.07 -19.28 -15.96
C MET A 131 13.87 -18.56 -15.35
N LEU A 132 12.77 -18.42 -16.11
CA LEU A 132 11.54 -17.78 -15.63
C LEU A 132 10.89 -18.61 -14.51
N ARG A 133 10.85 -19.94 -14.68
CA ARG A 133 10.38 -20.87 -13.65
C ARG A 133 11.13 -20.65 -12.33
N TRP A 134 12.46 -20.82 -12.33
CA TRP A 134 13.26 -20.69 -11.12
C TRP A 134 13.25 -19.28 -10.54
N PHE A 135 13.24 -18.24 -11.39
CA PHE A 135 13.16 -16.87 -10.94
C PHE A 135 11.84 -16.58 -10.24
N SER A 136 10.70 -17.00 -10.80
CA SER A 136 9.39 -16.84 -10.16
C SER A 136 9.32 -17.59 -8.82
N MET A 137 9.97 -18.75 -8.71
CA MET A 137 10.03 -19.53 -7.46
C MET A 137 10.83 -18.86 -6.35
N SER A 138 11.68 -17.88 -6.68
CA SER A 138 12.38 -17.08 -5.69
C SER A 138 11.50 -15.98 -5.06
N GLY A 139 10.32 -15.69 -5.63
CA GLY A 139 9.39 -14.65 -5.16
C GLY A 139 9.10 -14.66 -3.64
N PRO A 140 8.76 -15.81 -3.02
CA PRO A 140 8.54 -15.89 -1.58
C PRO A 140 9.73 -15.40 -0.73
N LEU A 141 10.96 -15.67 -1.17
CA LEU A 141 12.17 -15.26 -0.47
C LEU A 141 12.33 -13.73 -0.48
N TRP A 142 12.12 -13.10 -1.64
CA TRP A 142 12.18 -11.63 -1.77
C TRP A 142 11.07 -10.93 -0.98
N CYS A 143 9.87 -11.49 -1.00
CA CYS A 143 8.74 -10.98 -0.23
C CYS A 143 9.00 -11.08 1.29
N LEU A 144 9.53 -12.21 1.77
CA LEU A 144 9.94 -12.38 3.17
C LEU A 144 11.05 -11.38 3.55
N GLY A 145 12.06 -11.21 2.69
CA GLY A 145 13.11 -10.21 2.90
C GLY A 145 12.54 -8.80 3.04
N THR A 146 11.58 -8.44 2.18
CA THR A 146 10.86 -7.16 2.23
C THR A 146 10.14 -6.98 3.56
N TRP A 147 9.41 -8.00 4.02
CA TRP A 147 8.73 -7.99 5.32
C TRP A 147 9.73 -7.83 6.48
N CYS A 148 10.83 -8.59 6.47
CA CYS A 148 11.85 -8.50 7.52
C CYS A 148 12.46 -7.10 7.63
N VAL A 149 12.82 -6.48 6.51
CA VAL A 149 13.42 -5.13 6.49
C VAL A 149 12.42 -4.08 6.98
N THR A 150 11.20 -4.09 6.45
CA THR A 150 10.14 -3.13 6.83
C THR A 150 9.69 -3.29 8.29
N ALA A 151 9.55 -4.53 8.77
CA ALA A 151 9.21 -4.84 10.16
C ALA A 151 10.35 -4.43 11.12
N TYR A 152 11.60 -4.74 10.79
CA TYR A 152 12.75 -4.29 11.57
C TYR A 152 12.80 -2.76 11.64
N HIS A 153 12.61 -2.09 10.51
CA HIS A 153 12.65 -0.63 10.49
C HIS A 153 11.54 -0.01 11.34
N THR A 154 10.32 -0.55 11.24
CA THR A 154 9.19 -0.17 12.10
C THR A 154 9.53 -0.39 13.57
N TRP A 155 10.12 -1.52 13.93
CA TRP A 155 10.55 -1.81 15.31
C TRP A 155 11.56 -0.78 15.83
N VAL A 156 12.48 -0.29 14.99
CA VAL A 156 13.42 0.78 15.39
C VAL A 156 12.66 2.08 15.71
N HIS A 157 11.66 2.48 14.93
CA HIS A 157 10.81 3.64 15.25
C HIS A 157 10.03 3.46 16.56
N LEU A 158 9.50 2.26 16.81
CA LEU A 158 8.79 1.93 18.06
C LEU A 158 9.72 1.97 19.27
N LYS A 159 10.96 1.52 19.11
CA LYS A 159 11.98 1.59 20.17
C LYS A 159 12.32 3.03 20.54
N VAL A 160 12.35 3.95 19.56
CA VAL A 160 12.54 5.38 19.82
C VAL A 160 11.36 5.94 20.63
N LEU A 161 10.12 5.64 20.25
CA LEU A 161 8.94 6.06 21.02
C LEU A 161 8.95 5.54 22.45
N ASN A 162 9.26 4.26 22.64
CA ASN A 162 9.32 3.65 23.97
C ASN A 162 10.42 4.28 24.84
N ARG A 163 11.53 4.74 24.24
CA ARG A 163 12.62 5.43 24.95
C ARG A 163 12.26 6.86 25.34
N THR A 164 11.51 7.57 24.50
CA THR A 164 11.08 8.94 24.79
C THR A 164 9.86 8.99 25.71
N GLY A 165 9.19 7.85 25.94
CA GLY A 165 7.94 7.79 26.69
C GLY A 165 6.77 8.47 25.97
N ARG A 166 6.94 8.81 24.69
CA ARG A 166 5.92 9.48 23.87
C ARG A 166 4.98 8.46 23.24
N MET A 167 3.73 8.88 23.04
CA MET A 167 2.70 8.09 22.39
C MET A 167 2.58 8.43 20.90
N PHE A 168 1.86 7.60 20.15
CA PHE A 168 1.58 7.90 18.73
C PHE A 168 0.63 9.09 18.56
N SER A 169 -0.23 9.37 19.55
CA SER A 169 -1.01 10.60 19.62
C SER A 169 -0.13 11.84 19.58
N ASP A 170 1.05 11.74 20.20
CA ASP A 170 1.99 12.85 20.34
C ASP A 170 2.89 12.96 19.10
N CYS A 171 3.15 11.86 18.39
CA CYS A 171 4.05 11.85 17.23
C CYS A 171 3.32 11.50 15.91
N PRO A 172 2.38 12.33 15.41
CA PRO A 172 1.61 12.03 14.20
C PRO A 172 2.50 11.83 12.97
N GLN A 173 3.64 12.51 12.90
CA GLN A 173 4.61 12.40 11.82
C GLN A 173 5.24 11.02 11.70
N ARG A 174 5.63 10.46 12.84
CA ARG A 174 6.22 9.13 12.92
C ARG A 174 5.23 8.08 12.47
N LEU A 175 3.97 8.25 12.86
CA LEU A 175 2.88 7.36 12.49
C LEU A 175 2.56 7.37 11.00
N ARG A 176 2.52 8.55 10.38
CA ARG A 176 2.40 8.69 8.92
C ARG A 176 3.57 8.03 8.20
N THR A 177 4.78 8.20 8.74
CA THR A 177 5.98 7.55 8.19
C THR A 177 5.91 6.03 8.28
N LEU A 178 5.42 5.47 9.39
CA LEU A 178 5.22 4.02 9.49
C LEU A 178 4.23 3.48 8.45
N CYS A 179 3.18 4.25 8.11
CA CYS A 179 2.29 3.88 7.01
C CYS A 179 3.03 3.86 5.66
N ILE A 180 3.92 4.83 5.41
CA ILE A 180 4.75 4.89 4.20
C ILE A 180 5.72 3.70 4.16
N LEU A 181 6.37 3.37 5.27
CA LEU A 181 7.34 2.27 5.37
C LEU A 181 6.73 0.88 5.12
N ALA A 182 5.43 0.72 5.31
CA ALA A 182 4.74 -0.53 4.99
C ALA A 182 4.48 -0.70 3.48
N LEU A 183 4.63 0.35 2.66
CA LEU A 183 4.35 0.34 1.22
C LEU A 183 5.04 -0.81 0.46
N PRO A 184 6.37 -1.04 0.60
CA PRO A 184 7.03 -2.10 -0.16
C PRO A 184 6.53 -3.50 0.23
N MET A 185 6.14 -3.71 1.49
CA MET A 185 5.55 -4.97 1.94
C MET A 185 4.17 -5.21 1.31
N VAL A 186 3.31 -4.18 1.25
CA VAL A 186 1.99 -4.32 0.61
C VAL A 186 2.14 -4.71 -0.86
N TYR A 187 2.99 -4.00 -1.61
CA TYR A 187 3.30 -4.35 -2.99
C TYR A 187 3.94 -5.73 -3.13
N GLY A 188 4.90 -6.06 -2.28
CA GLY A 188 5.58 -7.35 -2.32
C GLY A 188 4.62 -8.53 -2.12
N ILE A 189 3.61 -8.38 -1.27
CA ILE A 189 2.58 -9.41 -1.06
C ILE A 189 1.63 -9.47 -2.26
N MET A 190 1.20 -8.34 -2.82
CA MET A 190 0.37 -8.32 -4.02
C MET A 190 1.10 -8.89 -5.25
N ALA A 191 2.38 -8.55 -5.42
CA ALA A 191 3.24 -9.10 -6.46
C ALA A 191 3.43 -10.61 -6.31
N LEU A 192 3.70 -11.09 -5.10
CA LEU A 192 3.80 -12.53 -4.83
C LEU A 192 2.48 -13.26 -5.13
N LYS A 193 1.34 -12.63 -4.80
CA LYS A 193 0.03 -13.22 -5.11
C LYS A 193 -0.20 -13.28 -6.61
N SER A 194 0.23 -12.26 -7.33
CA SER A 194 0.20 -12.22 -8.80
C SER A 194 1.11 -13.28 -9.43
N VAL A 195 2.29 -13.57 -8.85
CA VAL A 195 3.10 -14.74 -9.26
C VAL A 195 2.31 -16.03 -9.08
N GLN A 196 1.68 -16.23 -7.92
CA GLN A 196 0.81 -17.40 -7.71
C GLN A 196 -0.28 -17.50 -8.77
N ARG A 197 -0.92 -16.39 -9.17
CA ARG A 197 -1.96 -16.43 -10.24
C ARG A 197 -1.42 -16.84 -11.58
N THR A 198 -0.22 -16.40 -11.93
CA THR A 198 0.40 -16.87 -13.17
C THR A 198 0.69 -18.36 -13.10
N TRP A 199 1.08 -18.89 -11.94
CA TRP A 199 1.24 -20.34 -11.79
C TRP A 199 -0.08 -21.10 -11.83
N ASP A 200 -1.14 -20.58 -11.23
CA ASP A 200 -2.50 -21.13 -11.31
C ASP A 200 -2.94 -21.31 -12.78
N ILE A 201 -2.57 -20.38 -13.68
CA ILE A 201 -2.79 -20.49 -15.14
C ILE A 201 -1.91 -21.58 -15.77
N VAL A 202 -0.63 -21.67 -15.37
CA VAL A 202 0.32 -22.67 -15.89
C VAL A 202 -0.14 -24.09 -15.59
N ILE A 203 -0.63 -24.34 -14.39
CA ILE A 203 -1.06 -25.68 -13.95
C ILE A 203 -2.56 -25.96 -14.20
N ASP A 204 -3.27 -25.02 -14.83
CA ASP A 204 -4.72 -25.06 -15.06
C ASP A 204 -5.54 -25.38 -13.79
N HIS A 205 -5.28 -24.63 -12.72
CA HIS A 205 -5.91 -24.87 -11.42
C HIS A 205 -6.31 -23.57 -10.74
N ILE A 206 -7.61 -23.39 -10.44
CA ILE A 206 -8.14 -22.25 -9.67
C ILE A 206 -8.46 -22.64 -8.22
N GLY A 207 -7.77 -23.68 -7.72
CA GLY A 207 -8.07 -24.26 -6.43
C GLY A 207 -9.29 -25.19 -6.46
N SER A 208 -9.88 -25.51 -5.31
CA SER A 208 -11.10 -26.32 -5.18
C SER A 208 -12.38 -25.61 -5.63
N MET A 209 -12.26 -24.45 -6.28
CA MET A 209 -13.36 -23.81 -6.97
C MET A 209 -13.81 -24.73 -8.10
N ASP A 210 -15.04 -25.19 -7.96
CA ASP A 210 -15.67 -26.21 -8.77
C ASP A 210 -15.33 -26.05 -10.26
N ALA A 211 -14.74 -27.08 -10.87
CA ALA A 211 -14.67 -27.24 -12.34
C ALA A 211 -16.06 -27.08 -12.99
N ASN A 212 -17.12 -27.14 -12.18
CA ASN A 212 -18.51 -26.88 -12.55
C ASN A 212 -18.82 -25.41 -12.88
N ILE A 213 -18.00 -24.42 -12.49
CA ILE A 213 -18.30 -22.99 -12.74
C ILE A 213 -17.56 -22.49 -13.98
N TYR A 214 -16.27 -22.79 -14.06
CA TYR A 214 -15.39 -22.38 -15.15
C TYR A 214 -14.93 -23.62 -15.89
N HIS A 215 -15.75 -24.06 -16.83
CA HIS A 215 -15.56 -25.32 -17.56
C HIS A 215 -14.39 -25.28 -18.53
N SER A 216 -13.94 -24.08 -18.93
CA SER A 216 -12.83 -23.96 -19.87
C SER A 216 -11.59 -23.29 -19.28
N TRP A 217 -10.43 -23.72 -19.75
CA TRP A 217 -9.14 -23.11 -19.42
C TRP A 217 -9.12 -21.63 -19.77
N VAL A 218 -9.74 -21.22 -20.88
CA VAL A 218 -9.79 -19.82 -21.31
C VAL A 218 -10.55 -18.95 -20.30
N GLN A 219 -11.67 -19.44 -19.77
CA GLN A 219 -12.42 -18.74 -18.72
C GLN A 219 -11.61 -18.64 -17.44
N ARG A 220 -10.97 -19.76 -17.05
CA ARG A 220 -10.09 -19.82 -15.88
C ARG A 220 -8.92 -18.85 -15.98
N LYS A 221 -8.22 -18.85 -17.11
CA LYS A 221 -7.15 -17.90 -17.43
C LYS A 221 -7.63 -16.45 -17.29
N THR A 222 -8.76 -16.13 -17.91
CA THR A 222 -9.33 -14.78 -17.88
C THR A 222 -9.62 -14.33 -16.43
N LEU A 223 -10.16 -15.22 -15.60
CA LEU A 223 -10.38 -14.93 -14.18
C LEU A 223 -9.07 -14.66 -13.43
N CYS A 224 -8.05 -15.51 -13.62
CA CYS A 224 -6.74 -15.34 -13.00
C CYS A 224 -6.05 -14.04 -13.44
N GLU A 225 -6.18 -13.63 -14.70
CA GLU A 225 -5.67 -12.35 -15.21
C GLU A 225 -6.39 -11.15 -14.59
N GLN A 226 -7.71 -11.24 -14.37
CA GLN A 226 -8.45 -10.20 -13.65
C GLN A 226 -8.03 -10.09 -12.18
N MET A 227 -7.77 -11.23 -11.53
CA MET A 227 -7.27 -11.26 -10.15
C MET A 227 -5.84 -10.73 -10.05
N PHE A 228 -5.00 -11.04 -11.04
CA PHE A 228 -3.66 -10.47 -11.17
C PHE A 228 -3.72 -8.95 -11.22
N ALA A 229 -4.59 -8.38 -12.07
CA ALA A 229 -4.80 -6.93 -12.15
C ALA A 229 -5.33 -6.35 -10.83
N SER A 230 -6.31 -7.02 -10.22
CA SER A 230 -6.92 -6.58 -8.95
C SER A 230 -5.91 -6.52 -7.79
N ASN A 231 -4.92 -7.43 -7.75
CA ASN A 231 -3.86 -7.37 -6.74
C ASN A 231 -3.04 -6.08 -6.86
N PHE A 232 -2.65 -5.69 -8.07
CA PHE A 232 -1.87 -4.46 -8.28
C PHE A 232 -2.67 -3.20 -7.99
N MET A 233 -3.99 -3.23 -8.20
CA MET A 233 -4.87 -2.13 -7.78
C MET A 233 -4.86 -1.90 -6.27
N VAL A 234 -4.78 -2.96 -5.47
CA VAL A 234 -4.61 -2.80 -4.00
C VAL A 234 -3.27 -2.17 -3.67
N GLY A 235 -2.22 -2.53 -4.41
CA GLY A 235 -0.93 -1.84 -4.37
C GLY A 235 -1.09 -0.35 -4.62
N ASP A 236 -1.67 0.04 -5.76
CA ASP A 236 -1.82 1.43 -6.20
C ASP A 236 -2.69 2.25 -5.24
N LEU A 237 -3.73 1.62 -4.67
CA LEU A 237 -4.55 2.22 -3.62
C LEU A 237 -3.71 2.52 -2.36
N TYR A 238 -2.85 1.60 -1.94
CA TYR A 238 -1.98 1.81 -0.80
C TYR A 238 -0.85 2.81 -1.09
N GLU A 239 -0.31 2.83 -2.31
CA GLU A 239 0.66 3.84 -2.74
C GLU A 239 0.08 5.25 -2.70
N SER A 240 -1.10 5.43 -3.29
CA SER A 240 -1.75 6.73 -3.29
C SER A 240 -2.08 7.21 -1.87
N PHE A 241 -2.44 6.28 -0.97
CA PHE A 241 -2.54 6.55 0.46
C PHE A 241 -1.20 6.95 1.11
N ALA A 242 -0.12 6.23 0.80
CA ALA A 242 1.23 6.54 1.31
C ALA A 242 1.72 7.91 0.81
N LEU A 243 1.48 8.25 -0.46
CA LEU A 243 1.79 9.56 -1.03
C LEU A 243 0.96 10.66 -0.37
N TRP A 244 -0.31 10.39 -0.06
CA TRP A 244 -1.13 11.33 0.70
C TRP A 244 -0.56 11.57 2.10
N MET A 245 -0.16 10.51 2.81
CA MET A 245 0.54 10.63 4.10
C MET A 245 1.86 11.40 3.97
N PHE A 246 2.64 11.15 2.91
CA PHE A 246 3.89 11.85 2.61
C PHE A 246 3.66 13.36 2.42
N SER A 247 2.60 13.76 1.72
CA SER A 247 2.28 15.18 1.53
C SER A 247 2.01 15.91 2.84
N PHE A 248 1.36 15.26 3.82
CA PHE A 248 1.19 15.83 5.16
C PHE A 248 2.53 15.91 5.92
N VAL A 249 3.39 14.91 5.76
CA VAL A 249 4.72 14.94 6.39
C VAL A 249 5.52 16.14 5.89
N VAL A 250 5.60 16.31 4.57
CA VAL A 250 6.36 17.40 3.95
C VAL A 250 5.78 18.77 4.33
N THR A 251 4.46 18.93 4.23
CA THR A 251 3.83 20.24 4.50
C THR A 251 3.93 20.66 5.96
N ASP A 252 3.84 19.72 6.90
CA ASP A 252 4.02 20.03 8.32
C ASP A 252 5.49 20.37 8.66
N VAL A 253 6.47 19.70 8.04
CA VAL A 253 7.90 20.07 8.20
C VAL A 253 8.16 21.47 7.65
N ILE A 254 7.62 21.80 6.48
CA ILE A 254 7.76 23.16 5.92
C ILE A 254 7.13 24.20 6.85
N LYS A 255 5.98 23.90 7.45
CA LYS A 255 5.31 24.79 8.40
C LYS A 255 6.22 25.13 9.59
N VAL A 256 6.89 24.14 10.17
CA VAL A 256 7.83 24.33 11.30
C VAL A 256 9.05 25.16 10.86
N GLU A 257 9.65 24.83 9.73
CA GLU A 257 10.82 25.56 9.22
C GLU A 257 10.49 27.03 8.88
N MET A 258 9.34 27.29 8.27
CA MET A 258 8.88 28.65 7.99
C MET A 258 8.64 29.44 9.26
N PHE A 259 8.19 28.79 10.33
CA PHE A 259 7.99 29.43 11.62
C PHE A 259 9.32 29.87 12.25
N HIS A 260 10.37 29.05 12.15
CA HIS A 260 11.70 29.41 12.65
C HIS A 260 12.35 30.59 11.92
N LEU A 261 12.00 30.80 10.65
CA LEU A 261 12.56 31.88 9.85
C LEU A 261 11.90 33.24 10.10
N MET A 262 10.78 33.27 10.81
CA MET A 262 10.00 34.49 10.93
C MET A 262 10.42 35.34 12.11
N PRO A 263 10.78 36.61 11.89
CA PRO A 263 11.01 37.52 12.98
C PRO A 263 9.69 37.73 13.74
N ALA A 264 9.79 37.77 15.06
CA ALA A 264 8.69 38.00 16.02
C ALA A 264 7.96 39.36 15.86
N ARG A 265 8.13 40.08 14.75
CA ARG A 265 7.75 41.48 14.61
C ARG A 265 6.52 41.66 13.71
N ASP A 266 5.52 42.33 14.27
CA ASP A 266 4.37 42.98 13.62
C ASP A 266 3.44 42.09 12.77
N GLY A 267 2.55 41.32 13.40
CA GLY A 267 1.28 40.80 12.81
C GLY A 267 1.37 39.93 11.54
N SER A 268 2.55 39.80 10.95
CA SER A 268 2.84 39.14 9.66
C SER A 268 2.66 37.62 9.73
N TRP A 269 2.69 37.06 10.93
CA TRP A 269 2.48 35.64 11.19
C TRP A 269 1.11 35.15 10.70
N ARG A 270 0.06 35.98 10.76
CA ARG A 270 -1.27 35.59 10.27
C ARG A 270 -1.28 35.44 8.76
N THR A 271 -0.67 36.40 8.06
CA THR A 271 -0.55 36.38 6.60
C THR A 271 0.28 35.21 6.13
N VAL A 272 1.39 34.92 6.81
CA VAL A 272 2.21 33.76 6.47
C VAL A 272 1.48 32.48 6.79
N SER A 273 0.91 32.31 7.98
CA SER A 273 0.20 31.08 8.32
C SER A 273 -0.88 30.81 7.28
N SER A 274 -1.65 31.83 6.89
CA SER A 274 -2.62 31.73 5.81
C SER A 274 -2.00 31.35 4.46
N LEU A 275 -0.81 31.84 4.13
CA LEU A 275 -0.09 31.48 2.90
C LEU A 275 0.43 30.04 2.95
N VAL A 276 0.95 29.59 4.09
CA VAL A 276 1.44 28.22 4.31
C VAL A 276 0.28 27.23 4.27
N ASP A 277 -0.84 27.57 4.90
CA ASP A 277 -2.06 26.77 4.86
C ASP A 277 -2.61 26.70 3.43
N ALA A 278 -2.65 27.82 2.69
CA ALA A 278 -3.04 27.82 1.28
C ALA A 278 -2.09 27.00 0.38
N MET A 279 -0.79 27.05 0.64
CA MET A 279 0.21 26.26 -0.08
C MET A 279 0.07 24.76 0.25
N ARG A 280 -0.18 24.43 1.51
CA ARG A 280 -0.48 23.07 1.96
C ARG A 280 -1.71 22.53 1.25
N ASP A 281 -2.81 23.29 1.23
CA ASP A 281 -4.05 22.89 0.56
C ASP A 281 -3.78 22.65 -0.93
N LEU A 282 -3.13 23.58 -1.62
CA LEU A 282 -2.80 23.42 -3.04
C LEU A 282 -1.92 22.19 -3.34
N THR A 283 -0.95 21.91 -2.47
CA THR A 283 -0.03 20.76 -2.63
C THR A 283 -0.74 19.44 -2.35
N THR A 284 -1.55 19.42 -1.28
CA THR A 284 -2.27 18.21 -0.85
C THR A 284 -3.48 17.92 -1.74
N ASP A 285 -4.10 18.93 -2.35
CA ASP A 285 -5.26 18.75 -3.25
C ASP A 285 -4.90 17.92 -4.48
N GLY A 286 -3.73 18.16 -5.09
CA GLY A 286 -3.27 17.34 -6.23
C GLY A 286 -3.11 15.86 -5.85
N VAL A 287 -2.45 15.60 -4.72
CA VAL A 287 -2.26 14.23 -4.19
C VAL A 287 -3.58 13.60 -3.76
N LYS A 288 -4.50 14.40 -3.18
CA LYS A 288 -5.83 13.97 -2.77
C LYS A 288 -6.71 13.61 -3.96
N LEU A 289 -6.64 14.38 -5.06
CA LEU A 289 -7.34 14.03 -6.30
C LEU A 289 -6.83 12.71 -6.88
N PHE A 290 -5.51 12.49 -6.85
CA PHE A 290 -4.91 11.20 -7.25
C PHE A 290 -5.36 10.05 -6.34
N TYR A 291 -5.35 10.24 -5.02
CA TYR A 291 -5.87 9.24 -4.09
C TYR A 291 -7.34 8.91 -4.33
N ILE A 292 -8.19 9.93 -4.53
CA ILE A 292 -9.61 9.75 -4.82
C ILE A 292 -9.82 8.99 -6.15
N SER A 293 -9.03 9.28 -7.19
CA SER A 293 -9.15 8.54 -8.45
C SER A 293 -8.74 7.07 -8.30
N CYS A 294 -7.68 6.77 -7.56
CA CYS A 294 -7.28 5.40 -7.22
C CYS A 294 -8.36 4.68 -6.40
N VAL A 295 -9.01 5.36 -5.45
CA VAL A 295 -10.13 4.81 -4.67
C VAL A 295 -11.31 4.46 -5.59
N PHE A 296 -11.73 5.37 -6.47
CA PHE A 296 -12.83 5.10 -7.39
C PHE A 296 -12.53 3.96 -8.36
N ASN A 297 -11.31 3.92 -8.92
CA ASN A 297 -10.87 2.82 -9.78
C ASN A 297 -10.87 1.49 -9.03
N SER A 298 -10.33 1.47 -7.81
CA SER A 298 -10.31 0.28 -6.96
C SER A 298 -11.71 -0.20 -6.60
N ILE A 299 -12.62 0.70 -6.22
CA ILE A 299 -14.01 0.35 -5.93
C ILE A 299 -14.68 -0.24 -7.18
N TYR A 300 -14.52 0.38 -8.34
CA TYR A 300 -15.06 -0.12 -9.60
C TYR A 300 -14.58 -1.54 -9.89
N LEU A 301 -13.27 -1.77 -9.88
CA LEU A 301 -12.69 -3.09 -10.18
C LEU A 301 -13.00 -4.15 -9.12
N LEU A 302 -13.01 -3.78 -7.83
CA LEU A 302 -13.43 -4.68 -6.75
C LEU A 302 -14.90 -5.06 -6.89
N VAL A 303 -15.78 -4.11 -7.22
CA VAL A 303 -17.20 -4.39 -7.46
C VAL A 303 -17.37 -5.28 -8.69
N VAL A 304 -16.72 -4.99 -9.82
CA VAL A 304 -16.82 -5.80 -11.04
C VAL A 304 -16.27 -7.22 -10.82
N SER A 305 -15.09 -7.37 -10.21
CA SER A 305 -14.50 -8.68 -9.90
C SER A 305 -15.33 -9.46 -8.89
N THR A 306 -15.92 -8.78 -7.91
CA THR A 306 -16.83 -9.39 -6.92
C THR A 306 -18.16 -9.79 -7.55
N LEU A 307 -18.74 -8.98 -8.44
CA LEU A 307 -19.97 -9.34 -9.15
C LEU A 307 -19.74 -10.50 -10.13
N ARG A 308 -18.60 -10.53 -10.84
CA ARG A 308 -18.20 -11.68 -11.69
C ARG A 308 -18.04 -12.95 -10.88
N TRP A 309 -17.51 -12.84 -9.66
CA TRP A 309 -17.48 -13.96 -8.71
C TRP A 309 -18.87 -14.46 -8.33
N PHE A 310 -19.71 -13.51 -7.90
CA PHE A 310 -21.05 -13.78 -7.39
C PHE A 310 -22.06 -14.01 -8.51
N GLN A 311 -21.62 -14.22 -9.77
CA GLN A 311 -22.47 -14.69 -10.88
C GLN A 311 -23.17 -16.05 -10.60
N TYR A 312 -23.08 -16.55 -9.38
CA TYR A 312 -24.13 -17.32 -8.71
C TYR A 312 -25.56 -16.74 -8.87
N PHE A 313 -25.74 -15.42 -8.98
CA PHE A 313 -27.05 -14.85 -9.30
C PHE A 313 -27.30 -14.97 -10.81
N ASN A 314 -28.26 -15.81 -11.19
CA ASN A 314 -28.69 -16.21 -12.54
C ASN A 314 -29.27 -15.07 -13.42
N VAL A 315 -28.68 -13.88 -13.32
CA VAL A 315 -29.17 -12.64 -13.91
C VAL A 315 -28.40 -12.40 -15.21
N THR A 316 -28.94 -12.91 -16.31
CA THR A 316 -28.33 -12.85 -17.65
C THR A 316 -27.93 -11.44 -18.08
N TRP A 317 -28.79 -10.43 -17.83
CA TRP A 317 -28.51 -9.05 -18.20
C TRP A 317 -27.27 -8.47 -17.50
N LEU A 318 -27.02 -8.85 -16.25
CA LEU A 318 -25.87 -8.38 -15.49
C LEU A 318 -24.59 -9.01 -16.02
N ARG A 319 -24.62 -10.30 -16.36
CA ARG A 319 -23.52 -11.01 -17.01
C ARG A 319 -23.17 -10.36 -18.35
N GLU A 320 -24.15 -10.16 -19.23
CA GLU A 320 -23.93 -9.51 -20.53
C GLU A 320 -23.35 -8.09 -20.40
N THR A 321 -23.78 -7.35 -19.38
CA THR A 321 -23.26 -6.00 -19.13
C THR A 321 -21.82 -6.03 -18.61
N LEU A 322 -21.50 -6.92 -17.67
CA LEU A 322 -20.16 -7.06 -17.10
C LEU A 322 -19.17 -7.65 -18.11
N ASP A 323 -19.62 -8.52 -19.00
CA ASP A 323 -18.78 -9.17 -20.02
C ASP A 323 -18.66 -8.31 -21.29
N ASN A 324 -19.27 -7.12 -21.32
CA ASN A 324 -19.11 -6.18 -22.41
C ASN A 324 -17.68 -5.62 -22.44
N GLU A 325 -16.85 -6.19 -23.32
CA GLU A 325 -15.45 -5.82 -23.53
C GLU A 325 -15.29 -4.32 -23.83
N GLN A 326 -16.19 -3.73 -24.62
CA GLN A 326 -16.11 -2.30 -24.94
C GLN A 326 -16.35 -1.42 -23.71
N LEU A 327 -17.24 -1.82 -22.81
CA LEU A 327 -17.49 -1.08 -21.57
C LEU A 327 -16.27 -1.15 -20.65
N ASN A 328 -15.66 -2.34 -20.52
CA ASN A 328 -14.46 -2.53 -19.72
C ASN A 328 -13.29 -1.70 -20.30
N LEU A 329 -13.04 -1.77 -21.61
CA LEU A 329 -11.99 -0.97 -22.26
C LEU A 329 -12.20 0.54 -22.09
N LYS A 330 -13.45 1.02 -22.15
CA LYS A 330 -13.79 2.43 -21.91
C LYS A 330 -13.54 2.83 -20.46
N ALA A 331 -13.96 2.01 -19.51
CA ALA A 331 -13.74 2.26 -18.08
C ALA A 331 -12.24 2.26 -17.75
N ASP A 332 -11.50 1.26 -18.23
CA ASP A 332 -10.05 1.14 -18.04
C ASP A 332 -9.33 2.35 -18.64
N SER A 333 -9.69 2.76 -19.87
CA SER A 333 -9.11 3.95 -20.51
C SER A 333 -9.44 5.24 -19.74
N PHE A 334 -10.66 5.36 -19.21
CA PHE A 334 -11.08 6.51 -18.41
C PHE A 334 -10.29 6.60 -17.11
N PHE A 335 -10.18 5.49 -16.34
CA PHE A 335 -9.44 5.47 -15.08
C PHE A 335 -7.94 5.63 -15.29
N LEU A 336 -7.39 5.06 -16.36
CA LEU A 336 -5.99 5.26 -16.75
C LEU A 336 -5.71 6.74 -17.04
N GLY A 337 -6.56 7.39 -17.85
CA GLY A 337 -6.44 8.81 -18.17
C GLY A 337 -6.60 9.72 -16.94
N LEU A 338 -7.58 9.42 -16.09
CA LEU A 338 -7.82 10.14 -14.84
C LEU A 338 -6.65 9.98 -13.86
N GLY A 339 -6.17 8.76 -13.66
CA GLY A 339 -5.03 8.44 -12.81
C GLY A 339 -3.75 9.09 -13.31
N PHE A 340 -3.51 9.07 -14.61
CA PHE A 340 -2.39 9.75 -15.26
C PHE A 340 -2.44 11.26 -15.02
N ALA A 341 -3.56 11.93 -15.37
CA ALA A 341 -3.70 13.37 -15.19
C ALA A 341 -3.54 13.80 -13.72
N ALA A 342 -4.18 13.08 -12.80
CA ALA A 342 -4.10 13.36 -11.37
C ALA A 342 -2.68 13.13 -10.82
N SER A 343 -2.00 12.06 -11.25
CA SER A 343 -0.60 11.79 -10.90
C SER A 343 0.32 12.92 -11.39
N PHE A 344 0.19 13.36 -12.64
CA PHE A 344 0.97 14.49 -13.16
C PHE A 344 0.75 15.78 -12.36
N ALA A 345 -0.49 16.09 -12.00
CA ALA A 345 -0.81 17.25 -11.17
C ALA A 345 -0.19 17.14 -9.77
N ALA A 346 -0.34 15.98 -9.11
CA ALA A 346 0.23 15.70 -7.80
C ALA A 346 1.76 15.83 -7.79
N ILE A 347 2.42 15.23 -8.78
CA ILE A 347 3.87 15.26 -8.96
C ILE A 347 4.36 16.68 -9.25
N GLY A 348 3.69 17.39 -10.16
CA GLY A 348 4.04 18.76 -10.53
C GLY A 348 3.99 19.69 -9.31
N ASN A 349 2.94 19.58 -8.50
CA ASN A 349 2.82 20.37 -7.27
C ASN A 349 3.93 20.02 -6.27
N LEU A 350 4.25 18.74 -6.09
CA LEU A 350 5.26 18.31 -5.13
C LEU A 350 6.68 18.72 -5.56
N ILE A 351 7.03 18.56 -6.85
CA ILE A 351 8.31 19.03 -7.41
C ILE A 351 8.43 20.55 -7.26
N LYS A 352 7.34 21.30 -7.48
CA LYS A 352 7.33 22.76 -7.31
C LYS A 352 7.58 23.17 -5.86
N VAL A 353 6.96 22.49 -4.89
CA VAL A 353 7.23 22.71 -3.47
C VAL A 353 8.68 22.36 -3.13
N GLU A 354 9.15 21.18 -3.55
CA GLU A 354 10.52 20.75 -3.28
C GLU A 354 11.57 21.73 -3.83
N SER A 355 11.41 22.16 -5.08
CA SER A 355 12.32 23.14 -5.71
C SER A 355 12.25 24.53 -5.07
N SER A 356 11.07 24.94 -4.59
CA SER A 356 10.90 26.23 -3.91
C SER A 356 11.48 26.24 -2.50
N PHE A 357 11.49 25.08 -1.82
CA PHE A 357 11.93 24.94 -0.42
C PHE A 357 13.19 24.08 -0.25
N ASP A 358 13.95 23.77 -1.30
CA ASP A 358 15.12 22.87 -1.26
C ASP A 358 16.14 23.29 -0.19
N ASN A 359 16.35 24.59 -0.02
CA ASN A 359 17.26 25.13 1.01
C ASN A 359 16.76 24.90 2.43
N HIS A 360 15.43 24.92 2.65
CA HIS A 360 14.80 24.71 3.94
C HIS A 360 14.61 23.23 4.26
N LEU A 361 14.57 22.36 3.25
CA LEU A 361 14.39 20.92 3.39
C LEU A 361 15.70 20.13 3.40
N LYS A 362 16.87 20.79 3.52
CA LYS A 362 18.20 20.12 3.55
C LYS A 362 18.31 19.09 4.67
N ASN A 363 17.82 19.42 5.86
CA ASN A 363 17.82 18.50 7.01
C ASN A 363 16.81 17.37 6.84
N PHE A 364 15.68 17.65 6.20
CA PHE A 364 14.64 16.67 5.93
C PHE A 364 15.01 15.69 4.81
N ARG A 365 15.92 16.04 3.89
CA ARG A 365 16.33 15.21 2.74
C ARG A 365 15.14 14.75 1.89
N SER A 366 14.26 15.69 1.53
CA SER A 366 13.01 15.44 0.80
C SER A 366 13.20 14.56 -0.44
N LYS A 367 14.26 14.79 -1.23
CA LYS A 367 14.55 14.07 -2.47
C LYS A 367 14.60 12.56 -2.25
N SER A 368 15.39 12.11 -1.28
CA SER A 368 15.56 10.67 -1.01
C SER A 368 14.25 10.01 -0.55
N LYS A 369 13.47 10.71 0.27
CA LYS A 369 12.19 10.23 0.81
C LYS A 369 11.08 10.21 -0.25
N PHE A 370 11.06 11.22 -1.10
CA PHE A 370 10.13 11.31 -2.24
C PHE A 370 10.40 10.21 -3.26
N TRP A 371 11.65 10.06 -3.70
CA TRP A 371 12.02 8.98 -4.62
C TRP A 371 11.74 7.61 -3.99
N GLY A 372 12.04 7.40 -2.72
CA GLY A 372 11.68 6.15 -2.03
C GLY A 372 10.19 5.82 -2.10
N THR A 373 9.32 6.82 -1.98
CA THR A 373 7.86 6.62 -1.99
C THR A 373 7.30 6.41 -3.41
N LYS A 374 7.94 6.99 -4.44
CA LYS A 374 7.42 7.03 -5.81
C LYS A 374 8.11 6.07 -6.79
N ILE A 375 9.27 5.51 -6.40
CA ILE A 375 10.08 4.68 -7.28
C ILE A 375 9.31 3.46 -7.82
N LEU A 376 8.33 2.94 -7.07
CA LEU A 376 7.46 1.83 -7.49
C LEU A 376 6.70 2.14 -8.78
N VAL A 377 5.96 3.25 -8.87
CA VAL A 377 5.26 3.64 -10.12
C VAL A 377 6.21 3.80 -11.29
N THR A 378 7.38 4.42 -11.06
CA THR A 378 8.34 4.61 -12.15
C THR A 378 8.93 3.29 -12.65
N LEU A 379 9.16 2.34 -11.74
CA LEU A 379 9.65 1.01 -12.08
C LEU A 379 8.57 0.18 -12.78
N ALA A 380 7.34 0.17 -12.28
CA ALA A 380 6.21 -0.51 -12.93
C ALA A 380 5.97 -0.01 -14.37
N PHE A 381 6.08 1.30 -14.58
CA PHE A 381 6.00 1.89 -15.91
C PHE A 381 7.19 1.47 -16.79
N LEU A 382 8.41 1.54 -16.26
CA LEU A 382 9.61 1.13 -16.99
C LEU A 382 9.56 -0.35 -17.37
N GLN A 383 9.10 -1.23 -16.47
CA GLN A 383 8.88 -2.64 -16.75
C GLN A 383 7.88 -2.86 -17.88
N SER A 384 6.75 -2.15 -17.86
CA SER A 384 5.75 -2.21 -18.94
C SER A 384 6.34 -1.79 -20.30
N LEU A 385 7.20 -0.75 -20.31
CA LEU A 385 7.93 -0.35 -21.52
C LEU A 385 8.92 -1.43 -21.96
N LEU A 386 9.70 -2.01 -21.05
CA LEU A 386 10.67 -3.06 -21.36
C LEU A 386 10.00 -4.32 -21.92
N LEU A 387 8.86 -4.73 -21.35
CA LEU A 387 8.07 -5.87 -21.82
C LEU A 387 7.48 -5.64 -23.23
N SER A 388 7.33 -4.38 -23.63
CA SER A 388 6.86 -4.00 -24.97
C SER A 388 7.95 -4.09 -26.05
N ILE A 389 9.22 -4.34 -25.69
CA ILE A 389 10.37 -4.37 -26.60
C ILE A 389 10.78 -5.84 -26.89
N PRO A 390 11.14 -6.22 -28.14
CA PRO A 390 11.67 -7.54 -28.45
C PRO A 390 12.99 -7.86 -27.70
N PRO A 391 13.23 -9.10 -27.24
CA PRO A 391 12.41 -10.30 -27.47
C PRO A 391 11.24 -10.47 -26.48
N LEU A 392 11.12 -9.63 -25.45
CA LEU A 392 10.10 -9.79 -24.39
C LEU A 392 8.67 -9.64 -24.91
N ARG A 393 8.47 -8.79 -25.92
CA ARG A 393 7.17 -8.61 -26.59
C ARG A 393 6.62 -9.90 -27.21
N GLU A 394 7.49 -10.81 -27.62
CA GLU A 394 7.10 -12.07 -28.28
C GLU A 394 6.63 -13.13 -27.28
N LEU A 395 6.88 -12.92 -25.99
CA LEU A 395 6.36 -13.78 -24.94
C LEU A 395 4.84 -13.66 -24.85
N SER A 396 4.20 -14.75 -24.46
CA SER A 396 2.77 -14.73 -24.13
C SER A 396 2.49 -13.82 -22.95
N VAL A 397 1.26 -13.28 -22.88
CA VAL A 397 0.83 -12.39 -21.79
C VAL A 397 1.05 -13.02 -20.41
N THR A 398 0.74 -14.32 -20.24
CA THR A 398 0.99 -15.05 -19.00
C THR A 398 2.47 -15.03 -18.58
N ARG A 399 3.39 -15.22 -19.53
CA ARG A 399 4.84 -15.21 -19.26
C ARG A 399 5.34 -13.79 -18.96
N GLN A 400 4.85 -12.78 -19.69
CA GLN A 400 5.15 -11.37 -19.41
C GLN A 400 4.69 -10.96 -18.01
N ASN A 401 3.47 -11.34 -17.63
CA ASN A 401 2.89 -11.10 -16.31
C ASN A 401 3.70 -11.81 -15.20
N MET A 402 4.17 -13.03 -15.45
CA MET A 402 5.02 -13.76 -14.51
C MET A 402 6.37 -13.07 -14.32
N ILE A 403 7.01 -12.59 -15.39
CA ILE A 403 8.25 -11.79 -15.32
C ILE A 403 7.97 -10.52 -14.51
N TYR A 404 6.95 -9.75 -14.89
CA TYR A 404 6.56 -8.51 -14.25
C TYR A 404 6.42 -8.67 -12.72
N ALA A 405 5.57 -9.61 -12.29
CA ALA A 405 5.29 -9.82 -10.88
C ALA A 405 6.53 -10.34 -10.11
N SER A 406 7.36 -11.18 -10.74
CA SER A 406 8.58 -11.71 -10.12
C SER A 406 9.65 -10.63 -9.95
N VAL A 407 9.87 -9.78 -10.96
CA VAL A 407 10.81 -8.65 -10.85
C VAL A 407 10.34 -7.66 -9.79
N LEU A 408 9.04 -7.36 -9.76
CA LEU A 408 8.48 -6.45 -8.77
C LEU A 408 8.65 -6.95 -7.32
N CYS A 409 8.65 -8.27 -7.08
CA CYS A 409 9.01 -8.82 -5.76
C CYS A 409 10.45 -8.45 -5.34
N VAL A 410 11.40 -8.53 -6.28
CA VAL A 410 12.81 -8.14 -6.05
C VAL A 410 12.93 -6.64 -5.83
N GLU A 411 12.23 -5.84 -6.64
CA GLU A 411 12.24 -4.39 -6.52
C GLU A 411 11.67 -3.93 -5.18
N CYS A 412 10.57 -4.52 -4.71
CA CYS A 412 10.01 -4.23 -3.39
C CYS A 412 11.03 -4.46 -2.26
N PHE A 413 11.84 -5.52 -2.37
CA PHE A 413 12.93 -5.76 -1.42
C PHE A 413 13.97 -4.64 -1.47
N LEU A 414 14.47 -4.27 -2.65
CA LEU A 414 15.43 -3.18 -2.81
C LEU A 414 14.87 -1.85 -2.28
N ILE A 415 13.61 -1.56 -2.54
CA ILE A 415 12.93 -0.35 -2.10
C ILE A 415 12.76 -0.33 -0.58
N SER A 416 12.49 -1.48 0.05
CA SER A 416 12.47 -1.56 1.51
C SER A 416 13.82 -1.21 2.15
N VAL A 417 14.92 -1.59 1.51
CA VAL A 417 16.28 -1.21 1.95
C VAL A 417 16.50 0.29 1.75
N LEU A 418 16.09 0.84 0.60
CA LEU A 418 16.15 2.29 0.36
C LEU A 418 15.30 3.08 1.38
N HIS A 419 14.12 2.57 1.74
CA HIS A 419 13.27 3.16 2.79
C HIS A 419 13.97 3.17 4.15
N ALA A 420 14.67 2.09 4.51
CA ALA A 420 15.44 2.00 5.75
C ALA A 420 16.56 3.06 5.82
N VAL A 421 17.14 3.43 4.68
CA VAL A 421 18.16 4.49 4.60
C VAL A 421 17.53 5.89 4.58
N ALA A 422 16.42 6.06 3.87
CA ALA A 422 15.79 7.36 3.64
C ALA A 422 15.00 7.89 4.85
N TRP A 423 14.52 7.01 5.74
CA TRP A 423 13.63 7.37 6.85
C TRP A 423 14.20 7.00 8.22
N PRO A 424 15.39 7.48 8.62
CA PRO A 424 16.00 7.06 9.87
C PRO A 424 15.13 7.47 11.08
N ALA A 425 14.99 6.57 12.06
CA ALA A 425 14.06 6.74 13.18
C ALA A 425 14.43 7.87 14.17
N ASN A 426 15.65 8.40 14.11
CA ASN A 426 16.23 9.36 15.04
C ASN A 426 16.27 10.81 14.51
N GLU A 427 15.50 11.13 13.46
CA GLU A 427 15.41 12.51 12.97
C GLU A 427 14.57 13.40 13.91
N ALA A 428 15.02 14.64 14.14
CA ALA A 428 14.40 15.54 15.12
C ALA A 428 12.98 16.00 14.73
N TRP A 429 12.71 16.16 13.43
CA TRP A 429 11.43 16.67 12.94
C TRP A 429 10.22 15.76 13.24
N TYR A 430 10.45 14.49 13.60
CA TYR A 430 9.36 13.63 14.11
C TYR A 430 8.74 14.17 15.40
N ASP A 431 9.55 14.85 16.19
CA ASP A 431 9.26 15.30 17.54
C ASP A 431 8.90 16.79 17.62
N GLU A 432 9.22 17.57 16.59
CA GLU A 432 8.96 19.03 16.51
C GLU A 432 7.51 19.35 16.12
N VAL A 433 6.89 18.53 15.28
CA VAL A 433 5.50 18.74 14.80
C VAL A 433 4.44 18.27 15.83
N ALA A 434 4.85 17.42 16.78
CA ALA A 434 4.03 16.91 17.88
C ALA A 434 3.30 18.01 18.65
N ASP A 435 3.94 19.17 18.72
CA ASP A 435 3.50 20.31 19.45
C ASP A 435 2.67 21.22 18.52
N ASP A 436 1.36 20.97 18.35
CA ASP A 436 0.40 22.06 18.06
C ASP A 436 0.58 23.20 19.10
N VAL A 437 1.05 22.79 20.27
CA VAL A 437 1.62 23.56 21.37
C VAL A 437 2.77 24.49 20.92
N CYS A 438 3.46 24.31 19.80
CA CYS A 438 4.52 25.23 19.37
C CYS A 438 3.92 26.56 18.89
N VAL A 439 2.76 26.55 18.24
CA VAL A 439 2.09 27.80 17.85
C VAL A 439 1.51 28.51 19.07
N GLU A 440 0.86 27.78 19.98
CA GLU A 440 0.33 28.36 21.23
C GLU A 440 1.45 28.76 22.21
N ARG A 441 2.51 27.97 22.36
CA ARG A 441 3.69 28.34 23.18
C ARG A 441 4.45 29.49 22.57
N LEU A 442 4.61 29.56 21.25
CA LEU A 442 5.21 30.76 20.68
C LEU A 442 4.29 31.95 20.88
N GLN A 443 2.97 31.80 20.80
CA GLN A 443 2.04 32.88 21.17
C GLN A 443 2.20 33.28 22.64
N VAL A 444 2.40 32.33 23.56
CA VAL A 444 2.68 32.60 24.98
C VAL A 444 4.03 33.28 25.16
N VAL A 445 5.09 32.82 24.50
CA VAL A 445 6.44 33.40 24.55
C VAL A 445 6.43 34.81 23.94
N LEU A 446 5.74 35.02 22.83
CA LEU A 446 5.57 36.32 22.20
C LEU A 446 4.78 37.28 23.10
N LYS A 447 3.69 36.82 23.72
CA LYS A 447 2.96 37.60 24.73
C LYS A 447 3.86 37.98 25.91
N TRP A 448 4.72 37.05 26.35
CA TRP A 448 5.70 37.29 27.40
C TRP A 448 6.76 38.30 26.99
N GLU A 449 7.32 38.20 25.79
CA GLU A 449 8.30 39.17 25.28
C GLU A 449 7.68 40.57 25.10
N GLU A 450 6.43 40.64 24.63
CA GLU A 450 5.71 41.90 24.47
C GLU A 450 5.42 42.56 25.83
N ALA A 451 4.97 41.76 26.82
CA ALA A 451 4.83 42.21 28.20
C ALA A 451 6.17 42.68 28.80
N TYR A 452 7.26 41.98 28.51
CA TYR A 452 8.60 42.35 28.97
C TYR A 452 9.11 43.64 28.32
N ARG A 453 8.87 43.84 27.03
CA ARG A 453 9.22 45.09 26.31
C ARG A 453 8.41 46.28 26.81
N LEU A 454 7.10 46.11 27.02
CA LEU A 454 6.26 47.15 27.63
C LEU A 454 6.80 47.54 29.00
N LYS A 455 7.21 46.56 29.81
CA LYS A 455 7.83 46.80 31.12
C LYS A 455 9.15 47.57 31.05
N GLN A 456 9.98 47.36 30.02
CA GLN A 456 11.22 48.11 29.84
C GLN A 456 10.99 49.55 29.36
N ASN A 457 9.92 49.81 28.62
CA ASN A 457 9.57 51.15 28.12
C ASN A 457 8.83 52.00 29.16
N LEU A 458 8.14 51.37 30.13
CA LEU A 458 7.56 52.04 31.28
C LEU A 458 8.70 52.47 32.22
N GLY A 459 8.91 53.77 32.37
CA GLY A 459 9.94 54.33 33.25
C GLY A 459 9.78 53.85 34.72
N PRO A 460 10.83 54.00 35.55
CA PRO A 460 10.86 53.46 36.91
C PRO A 460 9.66 53.84 37.81
N SER A 461 8.96 54.96 37.51
CA SER A 461 7.78 55.42 38.24
C SER A 461 6.49 54.62 37.99
N GLU A 462 6.43 53.76 36.95
CA GLU A 462 5.20 53.00 36.60
C GLU A 462 5.34 51.48 36.82
N SER A 463 6.47 51.04 37.39
CA SER A 463 6.79 49.63 37.62
C SER A 463 5.83 48.89 38.57
N HIS A 464 5.01 49.62 39.34
CA HIS A 464 4.08 49.08 40.33
C HIS A 464 2.76 48.54 39.71
N LEU A 465 2.44 48.86 38.45
CA LEU A 465 1.21 48.44 37.77
C LEU A 465 1.30 47.04 37.12
N VAL A 466 2.48 46.44 37.12
CA VAL A 466 2.79 45.19 36.40
C VAL A 466 2.28 43.88 37.05
N PRO A 467 1.96 43.76 38.37
CA PRO A 467 1.55 42.48 38.94
C PRO A 467 0.30 41.87 38.31
N LEU A 468 -0.61 42.68 37.75
CA LEU A 468 -1.89 42.18 37.22
C LEU A 468 -1.78 41.44 35.87
N VAL A 469 -0.67 41.60 35.13
CA VAL A 469 -0.49 40.97 33.81
C VAL A 469 0.19 39.62 33.90
N ALA A 470 0.81 39.28 35.04
CA ALA A 470 1.50 38.01 35.26
C ALA A 470 0.60 36.89 35.84
N GLU A 471 -0.61 37.22 36.30
CA GLU A 471 -1.61 36.25 36.79
C GLU A 471 -2.64 35.80 35.73
N MET A 472 -2.56 36.33 34.50
CA MET A 472 -3.34 35.90 33.32
C MET A 472 -2.46 35.13 32.34
#